data_AF-A0A2E4QHT2-F1
#
_entry.id   AF-A0A2E4QHT2-F1
#
_cell.length_a   1.000
_cell.length_b   1.000
_cell.length_c   1.000
_cell.angle_alpha   90.00
_cell.angle_beta   90.00
_cell.angle_gamma   90.00
#
_symmetry.space_group_name_H-M   'P 1'
#
loop_
_entity.id
_entity.type
_entity.pdbx_description
1 polymer ?
#
loop_
_entity_poly.entity_id
_entity_poly.type
_entity_poly.pdbx_seq_one_letter_code
_entity_poly.pdbx_strand_id
1 'polypeptide(L)'
;MIGLSLIYLSWFEHVFNKFGVIPSIELWEHPEATWKKVVGIGFVILGLAWASGNTSLGEALPEPAAMLLMLIGLLIAYTGFYAFLVTDGPLKEEE
;
A
#
# COMPACT_ATOMS: atom_id res chain seq x y z
N MET A 1 -22.52 1.60 -2.32
CA MET A 1 -21.45 1.88 -3.30
C MET A 1 -21.09 3.36 -3.36
N ILE A 2 -22.04 4.27 -3.63
CA ILE A 2 -21.78 5.72 -3.69
C ILE A 2 -21.12 6.28 -2.42
N GLY A 3 -21.57 5.86 -1.23
CA GLY A 3 -20.96 6.33 0.03
C GLY A 3 -19.49 5.98 0.20
N LEU A 4 -19.07 4.76 -0.19
CA LEU A 4 -17.67 4.35 -0.14
C LEU A 4 -16.83 5.12 -1.16
N SER A 5 -17.39 5.38 -2.35
CA SER A 5 -16.72 6.21 -3.36
C SER A 5 -16.50 7.65 -2.88
N LEU A 6 -17.48 8.25 -2.20
CA LEU A 6 -17.34 9.60 -1.63
C LEU A 6 -16.30 9.66 -0.49
N ILE A 7 -16.25 8.64 0.36
CA ILE A 7 -15.24 8.54 1.43
C ILE A 7 -13.84 8.42 0.82
N TYR A 8 -13.66 7.59 -0.22
CA TYR A 8 -12.38 7.47 -0.92
C TYR A 8 -11.96 8.81 -1.54
N LEU A 9 -12.87 9.50 -2.24
CA LEU A 9 -12.58 10.80 -2.86
C LEU A 9 -12.24 11.87 -1.82
N SER A 10 -12.94 11.91 -0.70
CA SER A 10 -12.65 12.86 0.39
C SER A 10 -11.30 12.60 1.03
N TRP A 11 -10.93 11.33 1.27
CA TRP A 11 -9.60 10.98 1.74
C TRP A 11 -8.52 11.35 0.72
N PHE A 12 -8.76 11.10 -0.57
CA PHE A 12 -7.82 11.43 -1.64
C PHE A 12 -7.55 12.94 -1.71
N GLU A 13 -8.61 13.74 -1.74
CA GLU A 13 -8.51 15.20 -1.76
C GLU A 13 -7.78 15.71 -0.51
N HIS A 14 -8.05 15.11 0.66
CA HIS A 14 -7.38 15.49 1.90
C HIS A 14 -5.88 15.16 1.90
N VAL A 15 -5.45 14.03 1.34
CA VAL A 15 -4.05 13.60 1.32
C VAL A 15 -3.23 14.32 0.25
N PHE A 16 -3.80 14.50 -0.95
CA PHE A 16 -3.07 15.05 -2.11
C PHE A 16 -3.38 16.51 -2.40
N ASN A 17 -4.32 17.11 -1.65
CA ASN A 17 -4.80 18.50 -1.79
C ASN A 17 -5.19 18.86 -3.24
N LYS A 18 -5.61 17.86 -4.02
CA LYS A 18 -5.96 17.93 -5.44
C LYS A 18 -7.12 16.99 -5.72
N PHE A 19 -7.99 17.37 -6.65
CA PHE A 19 -9.01 16.47 -7.18
C PHE A 19 -8.36 15.42 -8.09
N GLY A 20 -8.54 14.16 -7.75
CA GLY A 20 -8.03 13.03 -8.51
C GLY A 20 -8.58 11.71 -7.99
N VAL A 21 -8.21 10.63 -8.67
CA VAL A 21 -8.67 9.27 -8.33
C VAL A 21 -7.49 8.32 -8.16
N ILE A 22 -6.34 8.63 -8.76
CA ILE A 22 -5.18 7.76 -8.80
C ILE A 22 -4.05 8.43 -8.03
N PRO A 23 -3.56 7.82 -6.93
CA PRO A 23 -2.44 8.35 -6.17
C PRO A 23 -1.13 8.01 -6.90
N SER A 24 -0.78 8.80 -7.93
CA SER A 24 0.51 8.66 -8.60
C SER A 24 1.67 9.05 -7.69
N ILE A 25 2.84 8.47 -7.92
CA ILE A 25 4.06 8.79 -7.14
C ILE A 25 4.44 10.26 -7.28
N GLU A 26 4.18 10.88 -8.43
CA GLU A 26 4.39 12.32 -8.68
C GLU A 26 3.63 13.23 -7.70
N LEU A 27 2.56 12.72 -7.08
CA LEU A 27 1.78 13.45 -6.08
C LEU A 27 2.30 13.28 -4.66
N TRP A 28 3.32 12.44 -4.43
CA TRP A 28 3.90 12.21 -3.11
C TRP A 28 4.91 13.32 -2.80
N GLU A 29 4.74 14.03 -1.67
CA GLU A 29 5.65 15.14 -1.31
C GLU A 29 7.10 14.69 -1.09
N HIS A 30 7.29 13.55 -0.39
CA HIS A 30 8.61 13.02 -0.03
C HIS A 30 8.70 11.53 -0.35
N PRO A 31 8.78 11.17 -1.64
CA PRO A 31 8.69 9.77 -2.04
C PRO A 31 9.91 8.96 -1.56
N GLU A 32 11.09 9.57 -1.49
CA GLU A 32 12.36 9.01 -0.96
C GLU A 32 12.28 8.55 0.52
N ALA A 33 11.50 9.25 1.34
CA ALA A 33 11.30 8.90 2.75
C ALA A 33 10.08 7.99 2.94
N THR A 34 9.07 8.14 2.08
CA THR A 34 7.77 7.47 2.21
C THR A 34 7.83 6.03 1.73
N TRP A 35 8.61 5.73 0.68
CA TRP A 35 8.71 4.36 0.14
C TRP A 35 9.16 3.34 1.20
N LYS A 36 10.11 3.70 2.07
CA LYS A 36 10.62 2.83 3.15
C LYS A 36 9.50 2.45 4.12
N LYS A 37 8.65 3.41 4.48
CA LYS A 37 7.50 3.18 5.36
C LYS A 37 6.47 2.29 4.69
N VAL A 38 6.16 2.54 3.42
CA VAL A 38 5.19 1.76 2.64
C VAL A 38 5.64 0.32 2.50
N VAL A 39 6.89 0.08 2.09
CA VAL A 39 7.48 -1.27 2.01
C VAL A 39 7.46 -1.94 3.38
N GLY A 40 7.83 -1.23 4.45
CA GLY A 40 7.77 -1.75 5.82
C GLY A 40 6.37 -2.20 6.23
N ILE A 41 5.34 -1.38 5.96
CA ILE A 41 3.94 -1.75 6.19
C ILE A 41 3.55 -2.97 5.36
N GLY A 42 3.98 -3.04 4.09
CA GLY A 42 3.75 -4.19 3.22
C GLY A 42 4.29 -5.48 3.84
N PHE A 43 5.53 -5.47 4.33
CA PHE A 43 6.12 -6.61 5.03
C PHE A 43 5.41 -6.97 6.34
N VAL A 44 4.96 -5.98 7.11
CA VAL A 44 4.14 -6.23 8.31
C VAL A 44 2.84 -6.95 7.95
N ILE A 45 2.13 -6.48 6.92
CA ILE A 45 0.89 -7.11 6.43
C ILE A 45 1.16 -8.53 5.92
N LEU A 46 2.27 -8.75 5.20
CA LEU A 46 2.68 -10.09 4.75
C LEU A 46 3.01 -11.01 5.94
N GLY A 47 3.66 -10.49 6.97
CA GLY A 47 3.91 -11.21 8.22
C GLY A 47 2.62 -11.62 8.92
N LEU A 48 1.62 -10.71 8.97
CA LEU A 48 0.29 -11.02 9.48
C LEU A 48 -0.46 -12.03 8.62
N ALA A 49 -0.35 -11.95 7.29
CA ALA A 49 -0.95 -12.92 6.37
C ALA A 49 -0.37 -14.32 6.60
N TRP A 50 0.95 -14.41 6.74
CA TRP A 50 1.64 -15.66 7.05
C TRP A 50 1.25 -16.20 8.44
N ALA A 51 1.24 -15.34 9.46
CA ALA A 51 0.82 -15.73 10.80
C ALA A 51 -0.65 -16.22 10.82
N SER A 52 -1.55 -15.52 10.13
CA SER A 52 -2.95 -15.91 10.00
C SER A 52 -3.12 -17.25 9.28
N GLY A 53 -2.28 -17.59 8.30
CA GLY A 53 -2.39 -18.84 7.56
C GLY A 53 -1.68 -20.03 8.19
N ASN A 54 -0.66 -19.78 9.02
CA ASN A 54 0.27 -20.82 9.52
C ASN A 54 0.30 -20.95 11.05
N THR A 55 -0.51 -20.20 11.79
CA THR A 55 -0.62 -20.29 13.26
C THR A 55 -2.07 -20.34 13.71
N SER A 56 -2.30 -20.55 15.01
CA SER A 56 -3.64 -20.56 15.62
C SER A 56 -4.41 -19.23 15.48
N LEU A 57 -3.76 -18.15 15.04
CA LEU A 57 -4.45 -16.92 14.61
C LEU A 57 -5.48 -17.17 13.51
N GLY A 58 -5.29 -18.20 12.68
CA GLY A 58 -6.26 -18.58 11.65
C GLY A 58 -7.61 -19.02 12.19
N GLU A 59 -7.69 -19.52 13.44
CA GLU A 59 -8.96 -19.96 14.04
C GLU A 59 -9.88 -18.79 14.42
N ALA A 60 -9.31 -17.61 14.65
CA ALA A 60 -10.05 -16.39 14.96
C ALA A 60 -10.46 -15.58 13.72
N LEU A 61 -9.94 -15.95 12.55
CA LEU A 61 -10.09 -15.19 11.30
C LEU A 61 -10.89 -16.00 10.26
N PRO A 62 -11.67 -15.34 9.38
CA PRO A 62 -12.35 -16.03 8.28
C PRO A 62 -11.36 -16.78 7.37
N GLU A 63 -11.78 -17.91 6.77
CA GLU A 63 -10.94 -18.69 5.85
C GLU A 63 -10.23 -17.87 4.76
N PRO A 64 -10.87 -16.89 4.06
CA PRO A 64 -10.18 -16.12 3.02
C PRO A 64 -9.31 -14.98 3.57
N ALA A 65 -9.27 -14.74 4.88
CA ALA A 65 -8.58 -13.58 5.45
C ALA A 65 -7.08 -13.59 5.16
N ALA A 66 -6.42 -14.74 5.32
CA ALA A 66 -4.99 -14.87 5.02
C ALA A 66 -4.69 -14.55 3.54
N MET A 67 -5.56 -14.98 2.61
CA MET A 67 -5.41 -14.71 1.18
C MET A 67 -5.59 -13.22 0.87
N LEU A 68 -6.57 -12.56 1.48
CA LEU A 68 -6.80 -11.12 1.32
C LEU A 68 -5.64 -10.30 1.90
N LEU A 69 -5.16 -10.65 3.10
CA LEU A 69 -4.01 -10.01 3.72
C LEU A 69 -2.76 -10.16 2.86
N MET A 70 -2.53 -11.34 2.28
CA MET A 70 -1.41 -11.59 1.38
C MET A 70 -1.49 -10.71 0.13
N LEU A 71 -2.67 -10.62 -0.49
CA LEU A 71 -2.90 -9.75 -1.65
C LEU A 71 -2.64 -8.28 -1.31
N ILE A 72 -3.20 -7.79 -0.20
CA ILE A 72 -3.02 -6.41 0.25
C ILE A 72 -1.55 -6.13 0.53
N GLY A 73 -0.86 -7.03 1.23
CA GLY A 73 0.56 -6.90 1.55
C GLY A 73 1.44 -6.87 0.30
N LEU A 74 1.15 -7.72 -0.68
CA LEU A 74 1.86 -7.72 -1.98
C LEU A 74 1.63 -6.43 -2.76
N LEU A 75 0.40 -5.91 -2.80
CA LEU A 75 0.09 -4.65 -3.48
C LEU A 75 0.83 -3.47 -2.82
N ILE A 76 0.81 -3.40 -1.48
CA ILE A 76 1.54 -2.36 -0.73
C ILE A 76 3.04 -2.46 -1.00
N ALA A 77 3.61 -3.67 -0.92
CA ALA A 77 5.02 -3.88 -1.18
C ALA A 77 5.38 -3.50 -2.63
N TYR A 78 4.57 -3.90 -3.61
CA TYR A 78 4.76 -3.55 -5.02
C TYR A 78 4.77 -2.04 -5.23
N THR A 79 3.80 -1.31 -4.68
CA THR A 79 3.75 0.16 -4.76
C THR A 79 4.97 0.80 -4.09
N GLY A 80 5.37 0.30 -2.92
CA GLY A 80 6.56 0.79 -2.22
C GLY A 80 7.86 0.52 -2.97
N PHE A 81 8.01 -0.66 -3.58
CA PHE A 81 9.16 -1.00 -4.42
C PHE A 81 9.18 -0.16 -5.70
N TYR A 82 8.03 0.06 -6.33
CA TYR A 82 7.94 0.93 -7.50
C TYR A 82 8.35 2.37 -7.15
N ALA A 83 7.88 2.89 -6.01
CA ALA A 83 8.31 4.19 -5.50
C ALA A 83 9.83 4.24 -5.26
N PHE A 84 10.42 3.22 -4.64
CA PHE A 84 11.87 3.12 -4.51
C PHE A 84 12.59 3.16 -5.86
N LEU A 85 12.14 2.36 -6.83
CA LEU A 85 12.78 2.26 -8.14
C LEU A 85 12.83 3.60 -8.87
N VAL A 86 11.76 4.40 -8.76
CA VAL A 86 11.62 5.71 -9.42
C VAL A 86 12.35 6.82 -8.66
N THR A 87 12.51 6.73 -7.33
CA THR A 87 13.17 7.78 -6.54
C THR A 87 14.67 7.57 -6.35
N ASP A 88 15.04 6.40 -5.83
CA ASP A 88 16.41 6.07 -5.38
C ASP A 88 17.04 4.94 -6.21
N GLY A 89 16.25 4.29 -7.06
CA GLY A 89 16.64 3.11 -7.81
C GLY A 89 17.06 3.39 -9.25
N PRO A 90 17.28 2.32 -10.04
CA PRO A 90 17.80 2.40 -11.40
C PRO A 90 16.80 2.95 -12.42
N LEU A 91 15.55 3.19 -12.03
CA LEU A 91 14.51 3.80 -12.88
C LEU A 91 14.32 5.28 -12.58
N LYS A 92 15.21 5.88 -11.77
CA LYS A 92 15.25 7.32 -11.58
C LYS A 92 15.47 7.99 -12.93
N GLU A 93 14.56 8.88 -13.31
CA GLU A 93 14.76 9.73 -14.48
C GLU A 93 15.96 10.67 -14.20
N GLU A 94 16.96 10.63 -15.07
CA GLU A 94 18.05 11.60 -15.09
C GLU A 94 17.45 12.94 -15.57
N GLU A 95 17.22 13.89 -14.67
CA GLU A 95 17.08 15.30 -15.05
C GLU A 95 18.42 15.87 -15.54
#